data_AF-A0A7G8EAN5-F1
#
_entry.id   AF-A0A7G8EAN5-F1
#
_cell.length_a   1.000
_cell.length_b   1.000
_cell.length_c   1.000
_cell.angle_alpha   90.00
_cell.angle_beta   90.00
_cell.angle_gamma   90.00
#
_symmetry.space_group_name_H-M   'P 1'
#
loop_
_entity.id
_entity.type
_entity.pdbx_description
1 polymer ?
#
loop_
_entity_poly.entity_id
_entity_poly.type
_entity_poly.pdbx_seq_one_letter_code
_entity_poly.pdbx_strand_id
1 'polypeptide(L)' 'MTSALETFVDALERSPEHQQRVSEATTPEQITALAADLDYSVSARDLRAVSRDLCATWWPWSEKGHAWRRGFFGG' A
#
# COMPACT_ATOMS: atom_id res chain seq x y z
N MET A 1 -15.19 -10.33 9.76
CA MET A 1 -14.89 -10.40 8.31
C MET A 1 -13.64 -9.60 8.10
N THR A 2 -12.51 -10.25 7.85
CA THR A 2 -11.26 -9.57 7.52
C THR A 2 -11.42 -8.94 6.14
N SER A 3 -11.13 -7.65 6.00
CA SER A 3 -11.20 -6.95 4.73
C SER A 3 -10.12 -7.46 3.75
N ALA A 4 -10.37 -7.38 2.44
CA ALA A 4 -9.38 -7.78 1.43
C ALA A 4 -8.05 -7.03 1.59
N LEU A 5 -8.13 -5.78 2.07
CA LEU A 5 -7.00 -4.95 2.42
C LEU A 5 -6.19 -5.48 3.60
N GLU A 6 -6.82 -5.90 4.69
CA GLU A 6 -6.12 -6.51 5.83
C GLU A 6 -5.41 -7.80 5.41
N THR A 7 -6.06 -8.66 4.62
CA THR A 7 -5.43 -9.89 4.12
C THR A 7 -4.27 -9.60 3.16
N PHE A 8 -4.39 -8.56 2.34
CA PHE A 8 -3.29 -8.09 1.49
C PHE A 8 -2.10 -7.60 2.33
N VAL A 9 -2.34 -6.79 3.35
CA VAL A 9 -1.28 -6.30 4.26
C VAL A 9 -0.60 -7.47 4.98
N ASP A 10 -1.37 -8.44 5.50
CA ASP A 10 -0.82 -9.66 6.10
C ASP A 10 0.06 -10.45 5.13
N ALA A 11 -0.31 -10.50 3.85
CA ALA A 11 0.48 -11.17 2.81
C ALA A 11 1.79 -10.42 2.50
N LEU A 12 1.77 -9.07 2.53
CA LEU A 12 2.97 -8.26 2.41
C LEU A 12 3.90 -8.48 3.60
N GLU A 13 3.39 -8.48 4.83
CA GLU A 13 4.21 -8.67 6.04
C GLU A 13 4.95 -10.02 6.06
N ARG A 14 4.42 -11.03 5.37
CA ARG A 14 5.02 -12.37 5.27
C ARG A 14 5.99 -12.53 4.09
N SER A 15 6.09 -11.56 3.19
CA SER A 15 6.91 -11.65 1.98
C SER A 15 7.84 -10.44 1.83
N PRO A 16 9.13 -10.57 2.15
CA PRO A 16 10.13 -9.52 1.93
C PRO A 16 10.21 -9.06 0.47
N GLU A 17 9.98 -9.97 -0.48
CA GLU A 17 9.94 -9.63 -1.92
C GLU A 17 8.78 -8.68 -2.23
N HIS A 18 7.59 -8.94 -1.68
CA HIS A 18 6.45 -8.05 -1.89
C HIS A 18 6.64 -6.71 -1.17
N GLN A 19 7.26 -6.70 0.02
CA GLN A 19 7.62 -5.46 0.72
C GLN A 19 8.56 -4.60 -0.13
N GLN A 20 9.56 -5.22 -0.75
CA GLN A 20 10.48 -4.51 -1.64
C GLN A 20 9.73 -3.92 -2.83
N ARG A 21 8.90 -4.71 -3.52
CA ARG A 21 8.08 -4.24 -4.66
C ARG A 21 7.17 -3.08 -4.26
N VAL A 22 6.56 -3.14 -3.07
CA VAL A 22 5.74 -2.04 -2.54
C VAL A 22 6.58 -0.81 -2.24
N SER A 23 7.77 -0.97 -1.64
CA SER A 23 8.64 0.16 -1.27
C SER A 23 9.13 0.97 -2.47
N GLU A 24 9.24 0.32 -3.63
CA GLU A 24 9.64 0.93 -4.90
C GLU A 24 8.46 1.59 -5.63
N ALA A 25 7.24 1.41 -5.14
CA ALA A 25 6.06 2.02 -5.76
C ALA A 25 6.07 3.54 -5.60
N THR A 26 5.81 4.22 -6.71
CA THR A 26 5.73 5.69 -6.83
C THR A 26 4.31 6.20 -6.98
N THR A 27 3.35 5.29 -7.19
CA THR A 27 1.92 5.56 -7.33
C THR A 27 1.09 4.49 -6.60
N PRO A 28 -0.12 4.83 -6.10
CA PRO A 28 -1.00 3.85 -5.48
C PRO A 28 -1.47 2.79 -6.48
N GLU A 29 -1.56 3.11 -7.77
CA GLU A 29 -1.93 2.17 -8.83
C GLU A 29 -0.95 0.99 -8.92
N GLN A 30 0.34 1.23 -8.73
CA GLN A 30 1.36 0.17 -8.69
C GLN A 30 1.14 -0.79 -7.52
N ILE A 31 0.69 -0.29 -6.36
CA ILE A 31 0.39 -1.11 -5.19
C ILE A 31 -0.89 -1.90 -5.42
N THR A 32 -1.92 -1.29 -6.01
CA THR A 32 -3.17 -2.00 -6.34
C THR A 32 -3.00 -3.02 -7.46
N ALA A 33 -2.07 -2.79 -8.39
CA ALA A 33 -1.70 -3.77 -9.41
C ALA A 33 -1.05 -5.00 -8.76
N LEU A 34 -0.12 -4.79 -7.82
CA LEU A 34 0.44 -5.89 -7.03
C LEU A 34 -0.64 -6.62 -6.22
N ALA A 35 -1.60 -5.90 -5.63
CA ALA A 35 -2.72 -6.54 -4.94
C ALA A 35 -3.53 -7.42 -5.90
N ALA A 36 -3.83 -6.93 -7.11
CA ALA A 36 -4.55 -7.70 -8.12
C ALA A 36 -3.76 -8.92 -8.62
N ASP A 37 -2.44 -8.80 -8.80
CA ASP A 37 -1.55 -9.93 -9.14
C ASP A 37 -1.56 -11.03 -8.08
N LEU A 38 -1.89 -10.67 -6.83
CA LEU A 38 -1.98 -11.56 -5.67
C LEU A 38 -3.44 -11.97 -5.36
N ASP A 39 -4.37 -11.77 -6.29
CA ASP A 39 -5.80 -12.07 -6.16
C ASP A 39 -6.52 -11.28 -5.05
N TYR A 40 -5.99 -10.11 -4.66
CA TYR A 40 -6.65 -9.18 -3.72
C TYR A 40 -7.32 -8.02 -4.45
N SER A 41 -8.60 -7.80 -4.15
CA SER A 41 -9.36 -6.65 -4.63
C SER A 41 -9.18 -5.45 -3.70
N VAL A 42 -8.09 -4.69 -3.87
CA VAL A 42 -7.80 -3.46 -3.12
C VAL A 42 -7.84 -2.26 -4.07
N SER A 43 -8.59 -1.22 -3.70
CA SER A 43 -8.60 0.04 -4.46
C SER A 43 -7.62 1.07 -3.88
N ALA A 44 -7.18 2.02 -4.72
CA ALA A 44 -6.35 3.14 -4.28
C ALA A 44 -7.06 3.99 -3.22
N ARG A 45 -8.40 4.05 -3.27
CA ARG A 45 -9.25 4.72 -2.28
C ARG A 45 -9.15 4.04 -0.90
N ASP A 46 -9.23 2.71 -0.86
CA ASP A 46 -9.11 1.95 0.38
C ASP A 46 -7.72 2.13 0.98
N LEU A 47 -6.68 2.04 0.13
CA LEU A 47 -5.30 2.25 0.53
C LEU A 47 -5.09 3.66 1.11
N ARG A 48 -5.63 4.69 0.46
CA ARG A 48 -5.58 6.08 0.96
C ARG A 48 -6.25 6.21 2.32
N ALA A 49 -7.39 5.56 2.52
CA ALA A 49 -8.16 5.64 3.77
C ALA A 49 -7.37 5.10 4.98
N VAL A 50 -6.62 4.01 4.80
CA VAL A 50 -5.82 3.38 5.86
C VAL A 50 -4.35 3.78 5.88
N SER A 51 -3.88 4.52 4.88
CA SER A 51 -2.45 4.89 4.73
C SER A 51 -1.84 5.56 5.97
N ARG A 52 -2.67 6.15 6.84
CA ARG A 52 -2.25 6.78 8.10
C ARG A 52 -2.00 5.77 9.22
N ASP A 53 -2.66 4.62 9.17
CA ASP A 53 -2.58 3.54 10.16
C ASP A 53 -1.51 2.50 9.75
N LEU A 54 -1.15 2.48 8.47
CA LEU A 54 -0.06 1.68 7.91
C LEU A 54 1.31 2.29 8.27
N CYS A 55 1.89 1.82 9.37
CA CYS A 55 3.12 2.36 9.96
C CYS A 55 4.42 1.64 9.55
N ALA A 56 4.35 0.58 8.76
CA ALA A 56 5.55 -0.17 8.37
C ALA A 56 6.53 0.71 7.58
N THR A 57 7.84 0.54 7.80
CA THR A 57 8.91 1.38 7.21
C THR A 57 9.07 1.17 5.71
N TRP A 58 8.61 0.04 5.17
CA TRP A 58 8.66 -0.28 3.75
C TRP A 58 7.51 0.33 2.94
N TRP A 59 6.53 1.00 3.56
CA TRP A 59 5.55 1.76 2.79
C TRP A 59 6.20 3.00 2.14
N PRO A 60 5.90 3.32 0.87
CA PRO A 60 6.50 4.48 0.19
C PRO A 60 6.32 5.82 0.91
N TRP A 61 5.18 5.97 1.61
CA TRP A 61 4.85 7.15 2.39
C TRP A 61 5.33 7.12 3.84
N SER A 62 6.03 6.06 4.26
CA SER A 62 6.60 5.96 5.58
C SER A 62 7.63 7.09 5.77
N GLU A 63 7.55 7.77 6.91
CA GLU A 63 8.38 8.95 7.22
C GLU A 63 8.25 10.14 6.23
N LYS A 64 7.31 10.08 5.28
CA LYS A 64 7.04 11.18 4.34
C LYS A 64 5.96 12.12 4.87
N GLY A 65 6.18 13.41 4.68
CA GLY A 65 5.24 14.46 5.07
C GLY A 65 3.98 14.53 4.21
N HIS A 66 3.00 15.32 4.66
CA HIS A 66 1.69 15.48 4.02
C HIS A 66 1.75 15.88 2.54
N ALA A 67 2.69 16.74 2.14
CA ALA A 67 2.83 17.19 0.76
C ALA A 67 3.18 16.04 -0.19
N TRP A 68 4.08 15.15 0.23
CA TRP A 68 4.46 13.97 -0.54
C TRP A 68 3.27 13.00 -0.67
N ARG A 69 2.58 12.72 0.45
CA ARG A 69 1.39 11.83 0.45
C ARG A 69 0.28 12.36 -0.47
N ARG A 70 0.10 13.67 -0.54
CA ARG A 70 -0.86 14.29 -1.47
C ARG A 70 -0.46 14.04 -2.93
N GLY A 71 0.82 14.17 -3.26
CA GLY A 71 1.33 13.86 -4.60
C GLY A 71 1.17 12.38 -4.97
N PHE A 72 1.48 11.49 -4.03
CA PHE A 72 1.35 10.04 -4.22
C PHE A 72 -0.11 9.64 -4.47
N PHE A 73 -1.03 10.04 -3.61
CA PHE A 73 -2.45 9.67 -3.73
C PHE A 73 -3.28 10.58 -4.64
N GLY A 74 -2.64 11.39 -5.49
CA GLY A 74 -3.31 12.14 -6.55
C GLY A 74 -4.26 13.26 -6.09
N GLY A 75 -3.98 13.92 -4.96
CA GLY A 75 -4.65 15.15 -4.53
C GLY A 75 -6.16 15.04 -4.33
#